data_AF-A0A7C4LUY6-F1
#
_entry.id   AF-A0A7C4LUY6-F1
#
_cell.length_a   1.000
_cell.length_b   1.000
_cell.length_c   1.000
_cell.angle_alpha   90.00
_cell.angle_beta   90.00
_cell.angle_gamma   90.00
#
_symmetry.space_group_name_H-M   'P 1'
#
loop_
_entity.id
_entity.type
_entity.pdbx_description
1 polymer ?
#
loop_
_entity_poly.entity_id
_entity_poly.type
_entity_poly.pdbx_seq_one_letter_code
_entity_poly.pdbx_strand_id
1 'polypeptide(L)'
;MDIHNFGVNGYGTLHGLLQFREFLKTHPKPVAVVATYAYFHNARNTMARNFRKAVAPYSALGSSPLPWAWLDRAGQLHLDRTPLAYREWPWQRHSALIHLIEQRYNDWEEYRARGRDVSVALLKQFAAECRARDIKFAVAGITRGKDAAQVLAACAAAGIATVDISVNLSEPGARNLPHDDHPSARTQAVYAARLSAFLRAEFFPGPAVQP
;
A
#
# COMPACT_ATOMS: atom_id res chain seq x y z
N MET A 1 0.89 2.98 -25.79
CA MET A 1 0.24 2.57 -24.53
C MET A 1 0.42 3.73 -23.57
N ASP A 2 -0.68 4.22 -23.01
CA ASP A 2 -0.66 5.34 -22.06
C ASP A 2 -0.59 4.79 -20.62
N ILE A 3 0.19 5.42 -19.75
CA ILE A 3 0.42 4.98 -18.37
C ILE A 3 0.15 6.14 -17.43
N HIS A 4 -0.85 5.95 -16.56
CA HIS A 4 -1.23 6.94 -15.54
C HIS A 4 -0.69 6.48 -14.18
N ASN A 5 0.25 7.24 -13.61
CA ASN A 5 0.85 6.93 -12.31
C ASN A 5 0.19 7.73 -11.18
N PHE A 6 -0.42 7.03 -10.22
CA PHE A 6 -1.10 7.61 -9.07
C PHE A 6 -0.32 7.48 -7.76
N GLY A 7 0.93 7.00 -7.81
CA GLY A 7 1.79 6.86 -6.65
C GLY A 7 2.12 8.21 -6.01
N VAL A 8 1.81 8.34 -4.71
CA VAL A 8 2.11 9.54 -3.92
C VAL A 8 2.74 9.13 -2.59
N ASN A 9 3.74 9.88 -2.14
CA ASN A 9 4.37 9.64 -0.84
C ASN A 9 3.33 9.74 0.29
N GLY A 10 3.40 8.80 1.23
CA GLY A 10 2.45 8.72 2.35
C GLY A 10 1.12 8.04 2.03
N TYR A 11 0.80 7.77 0.76
CA TYR A 11 -0.43 7.06 0.40
C TYR A 11 -0.30 5.55 0.68
N GLY A 12 -1.45 4.91 0.89
CA GLY A 12 -1.58 3.47 1.08
C GLY A 12 -2.61 2.87 0.13
N THR A 13 -2.94 1.59 0.32
CA THR A 13 -3.91 0.86 -0.50
C THR A 13 -5.27 1.54 -0.58
N LEU A 14 -5.77 2.09 0.55
CA LEU A 14 -7.04 2.81 0.59
C LEU A 14 -7.04 4.03 -0.33
N HIS A 15 -5.93 4.77 -0.35
CA HIS A 15 -5.81 5.95 -1.20
C HIS A 15 -5.84 5.56 -2.68
N GLY A 16 -5.15 4.47 -3.05
CA GLY A 16 -5.19 3.94 -4.42
C GLY A 16 -6.60 3.55 -4.87
N LEU A 17 -7.38 2.90 -4.00
CA LEU A 17 -8.79 2.58 -4.28
C LEU A 17 -9.63 3.84 -4.50
N LEU A 18 -9.47 4.86 -3.65
CA LEU A 18 -10.20 6.12 -3.79
C LEU A 18 -9.77 6.91 -5.04
N GLN A 19 -8.48 6.93 -5.38
CA GLN A 19 -7.97 7.54 -6.61
C GLN A 19 -8.53 6.83 -7.85
N PHE A 20 -8.62 5.51 -7.85
CA PHE A 20 -9.24 4.75 -8.93
C PHE A 20 -10.71 5.11 -9.12
N ARG A 21 -11.47 5.20 -8.02
CA ARG A 21 -12.88 5.64 -8.07
C ARG A 21 -13.02 7.05 -8.63
N GLU A 22 -12.12 7.95 -8.27
CA GLU A 22 -12.11 9.33 -8.80
C GLU A 22 -11.74 9.36 -10.28
N PHE A 23 -10.72 8.60 -10.68
CA PHE A 23 -10.28 8.48 -12.07
C PHE A 23 -11.42 8.07 -12.99
N LEU A 24 -12.20 7.06 -12.60
CA LEU A 24 -13.32 6.56 -13.40
C LEU A 24 -14.46 7.56 -13.60
N LYS A 25 -14.52 8.67 -12.84
CA LYS A 25 -15.54 9.71 -13.03
C LYS A 25 -15.24 10.61 -14.23
N THR A 26 -13.97 10.79 -14.56
CA THR A 26 -13.50 11.82 -15.48
C THR A 26 -12.69 11.26 -16.65
N HIS A 27 -12.28 10.00 -16.58
CA HIS A 27 -11.42 9.36 -17.56
C HIS A 27 -12.06 8.10 -18.16
N PRO A 28 -11.66 7.72 -19.38
CA PRO A 28 -12.09 6.46 -19.96
C PRO A 28 -11.61 5.26 -19.13
N LYS A 29 -12.36 4.16 -19.23
CA LYS A 29 -12.05 2.90 -18.56
C LYS A 29 -10.64 2.40 -18.94
N PRO A 30 -9.75 2.11 -17.97
CA PRO A 30 -8.44 1.54 -18.28
C PRO A 30 -8.56 0.07 -18.63
N VAL A 31 -7.64 -0.44 -19.47
CA VAL A 31 -7.57 -1.87 -19.82
C VAL A 31 -7.04 -2.73 -18.68
N ALA A 32 -6.22 -2.16 -17.81
CA ALA A 32 -5.65 -2.82 -16.65
C ALA A 32 -5.33 -1.80 -15.55
N VAL A 33 -5.38 -2.25 -14.30
CA VAL A 33 -4.97 -1.50 -13.10
C VAL A 33 -4.02 -2.36 -12.28
N VAL A 34 -2.96 -1.73 -11.77
CA VAL A 34 -2.00 -2.37 -10.86
C VAL A 34 -2.00 -1.62 -9.54
N ALA A 35 -2.39 -2.30 -8.46
CA ALA A 35 -2.23 -1.79 -7.11
C ALA A 35 -0.87 -2.23 -6.54
N THR A 36 -0.01 -1.27 -6.21
CA THR A 36 1.23 -1.59 -5.49
C THR A 36 0.96 -1.75 -4.00
N TYR A 37 1.62 -2.73 -3.38
CA TYR A 37 1.48 -3.03 -1.97
C TYR A 37 2.85 -3.11 -1.27
N ALA A 38 2.94 -2.44 -0.13
CA ALA A 38 4.06 -2.55 0.80
C ALA A 38 3.52 -2.85 2.20
N TYR A 39 4.28 -3.58 3.04
CA TYR A 39 3.82 -3.94 4.39
C TYR A 39 3.43 -2.72 5.23
N PHE A 40 4.15 -1.60 5.09
CA PHE A 40 3.87 -0.37 5.82
C PHE A 40 2.56 0.31 5.38
N HIS A 41 1.91 -0.12 4.28
CA HIS A 41 0.56 0.33 3.93
C HIS A 41 -0.47 -0.09 4.98
N ASN A 42 -0.22 -1.16 5.74
CA ASN A 42 -1.12 -1.64 6.79
C ASN A 42 -1.42 -0.55 7.82
N ALA A 43 -0.38 0.06 8.40
CA ALA A 43 -0.51 1.15 9.36
C ALA A 43 -1.15 2.41 8.76
N ARG A 44 -0.88 2.69 7.48
CA ARG A 44 -1.46 3.83 6.74
C ARG A 44 -2.96 3.68 6.55
N ASN A 45 -3.40 2.48 6.16
CA ASN A 45 -4.80 2.18 5.88
C ASN A 45 -5.67 2.30 7.14
N THR A 46 -5.14 1.97 8.31
CA THR A 46 -5.89 1.97 9.58
C THR A 46 -5.66 3.18 10.45
N MET A 47 -4.90 4.18 9.98
CA MET A 47 -4.52 5.36 10.76
C MET A 47 -3.87 5.00 12.11
N ALA A 48 -3.08 3.92 12.14
CA ALA A 48 -2.43 3.46 13.37
C ALA A 48 -1.56 4.57 13.97
N ARG A 49 -1.46 4.61 15.30
CA ARG A 49 -0.70 5.65 16.01
C ARG A 49 0.75 5.78 15.54
N ASN A 50 1.43 4.67 15.22
CA ASN A 50 2.79 4.72 14.65
C ASN A 50 2.85 5.51 13.34
N PHE A 51 1.89 5.32 12.44
CA PHE A 51 1.80 6.10 11.21
C PHE A 51 1.54 7.59 11.51
N ARG A 52 0.60 7.87 12.43
CA ARG A 52 0.31 9.26 12.85
C ARG A 52 1.53 9.94 13.46
N LYS A 53 2.28 9.23 14.31
CA LYS A 53 3.54 9.69 14.93
C LYS A 53 4.58 10.06 13.88
N ALA A 54 4.70 9.25 12.84
CA ALA A 54 5.69 9.44 11.78
C ALA A 54 5.33 10.59 10.83
N VAL A 55 4.05 10.86 10.58
CA VAL A 55 3.62 11.79 9.52
C VAL A 55 3.09 13.11 10.04
N ALA A 56 2.40 13.15 11.19
CA ALA A 56 1.80 14.36 11.73
C ALA A 56 2.79 15.53 11.90
N PRO A 57 4.06 15.32 12.34
CA PRO A 57 5.04 16.41 12.46
C PRO A 57 5.38 17.11 11.13
N TYR A 58 5.15 16.45 10.00
CA TYR A 58 5.43 16.98 8.66
C TYR A 58 4.19 17.56 7.97
N SER A 59 3.05 17.63 8.67
CA SER A 59 1.80 18.14 8.12
C SER A 59 1.74 19.67 8.20
N ALA A 60 2.48 20.34 7.31
CA ALA A 60 2.51 21.81 7.23
C ALA A 60 1.19 22.43 6.71
N LEU A 61 0.33 21.62 6.08
CA LEU A 61 -0.93 22.06 5.47
C LEU A 61 -2.13 22.00 6.43
N GLY A 62 -1.91 21.69 7.71
CA GLY A 62 -2.98 21.60 8.71
C GLY A 62 -3.74 20.26 8.68
N SER A 63 -4.84 20.20 9.43
CA SER A 63 -5.54 18.96 9.78
C SER A 63 -6.50 18.46 8.70
N SER A 64 -6.06 18.39 7.44
CA SER A 64 -6.90 17.83 6.37
C SER A 64 -7.30 16.39 6.73
N PRO A 65 -8.59 16.04 6.71
CA PRO A 65 -9.05 14.73 7.14
C PRO A 65 -8.60 13.67 6.13
N LEU A 66 -7.79 12.73 6.61
CA LEU A 66 -7.24 11.63 5.81
C LEU A 66 -8.17 10.42 5.84
N PRO A 67 -8.30 9.69 4.72
CA PRO A 67 -9.10 8.49 4.70
C PRO A 67 -8.43 7.39 5.53
N TRP A 68 -9.25 6.63 6.25
CA TRP A 68 -8.84 5.44 6.98
C TRP A 68 -9.94 4.38 6.91
N ALA A 69 -9.58 3.14 7.25
CA ALA A 69 -10.48 2.00 7.17
C ALA A 69 -10.28 1.04 8.34
N TRP A 70 -11.34 0.31 8.68
CA TRP A 70 -11.31 -0.75 9.68
C TRP A 70 -12.26 -1.89 9.29
N LEU A 71 -12.09 -3.03 9.97
CA LEU A 71 -13.04 -4.14 9.90
C LEU A 71 -13.88 -4.14 11.18
N ASP A 72 -15.19 -4.27 11.05
CA ASP A 72 -16.04 -4.52 12.21
C ASP A 72 -15.96 -5.99 12.69
N ARG A 73 -16.79 -6.34 13.68
CA ARG A 73 -16.83 -7.71 14.24
C ARG A 73 -17.33 -8.75 13.24
N ALA A 74 -18.15 -8.34 12.26
CA ALA A 74 -18.62 -9.20 11.18
C ALA A 74 -17.60 -9.31 10.03
N GLY A 75 -16.50 -8.56 10.09
CA GLY A 75 -15.49 -8.50 9.03
C GLY A 75 -15.90 -7.61 7.86
N GLN A 76 -16.90 -6.75 8.03
CA GLN A 76 -17.27 -5.78 7.01
C GLN A 76 -16.29 -4.61 7.04
N LEU A 77 -15.92 -4.14 5.85
CA LEU A 77 -14.97 -3.06 5.64
C LEU A 77 -15.68 -1.71 5.71
N HIS A 78 -15.23 -0.86 6.62
CA HIS A 78 -15.72 0.50 6.81
C HIS A 78 -14.64 1.51 6.46
N LEU A 79 -15.04 2.63 5.87
CA LEU A 79 -14.17 3.72 5.44
C LEU A 79 -14.69 5.01 6.03
N ASP A 80 -13.80 5.82 6.57
CA ASP A 80 -14.14 7.16 7.06
C ASP A 80 -12.95 8.11 6.87
N ARG A 81 -13.08 9.36 7.28
CA ARG A 81 -12.02 10.36 7.26
C ARG A 81 -11.83 10.95 8.64
N THR A 82 -10.58 11.03 9.07
CA THR A 82 -10.23 11.62 10.37
C THR A 82 -9.06 12.59 10.22
N PRO A 83 -9.03 13.69 11.00
CA PRO A 83 -7.85 14.55 11.06
C PRO A 83 -6.58 13.75 11.38
N LEU A 84 -5.49 14.05 10.66
CA LEU A 84 -4.17 13.54 11.01
C LEU A 84 -3.70 14.26 12.29
N ALA A 85 -3.91 13.63 13.44
CA ALA A 85 -3.52 14.17 14.73
C ALA A 85 -2.69 13.17 15.54
N TYR A 86 -1.59 13.65 16.11
CA TYR A 86 -0.74 12.90 17.01
C TYR A 86 -0.42 13.74 18.24
N ARG A 87 -0.66 13.16 19.41
CA ARG A 87 -0.25 13.72 20.69
C ARG A 87 0.83 12.85 21.29
N GLU A 88 1.95 13.46 21.68
CA GLU A 88 3.00 12.80 22.44
C GLU A 88 2.53 12.50 23.87
N TRP A 89 3.04 11.43 24.44
CA TRP A 89 2.82 11.15 25.86
C TRP A 89 3.63 12.12 26.73
N PRO A 90 3.14 12.51 27.93
CA PRO A 90 3.92 13.31 28.86
C PRO A 90 5.29 12.69 29.09
N TRP A 91 6.36 13.49 29.06
CA TRP A 91 7.76 13.05 29.25
C TRP A 91 8.34 12.11 28.20
N GLN A 92 7.63 11.83 27.10
CA GLN A 92 8.12 10.98 26.01
C GLN A 92 9.48 11.44 25.44
N ARG A 93 9.76 12.76 25.46
CA ARG A 93 11.04 13.35 25.01
C ARG A 93 12.16 13.31 26.05
N HIS A 94 11.85 13.09 27.33
CA HIS A 94 12.80 13.22 28.44
C HIS A 94 13.10 11.89 29.14
N SER A 95 12.25 10.88 28.99
CA SER A 95 12.41 9.56 29.63
C SER A 95 12.41 8.44 28.60
N ALA A 96 13.53 7.73 28.51
CA ALA A 96 13.67 6.54 27.67
C ALA A 96 12.66 5.44 28.04
N LEU A 97 12.32 5.33 29.33
CA LEU A 97 11.31 4.39 29.81
C LEU A 97 9.92 4.74 29.27
N ILE A 98 9.51 6.02 29.35
CA ILE A 98 8.22 6.45 28.81
C ILE A 98 8.18 6.27 27.29
N HIS A 99 9.27 6.58 26.59
CA HIS A 99 9.37 6.33 25.16
C HIS A 99 9.20 4.85 24.82
N LEU A 100 9.85 3.95 25.57
CA LEU A 100 9.73 2.51 25.36
C LEU A 100 8.30 2.01 25.61
N ILE A 101 7.63 2.46 26.68
CA ILE A 101 6.24 2.08 26.95
C ILE A 101 5.32 2.55 25.82
N GLU A 102 5.53 3.78 25.33
CA GLU A 102 4.75 4.31 24.20
C GLU A 102 4.97 3.51 22.91
N GLN A 103 6.21 3.08 22.62
CA GLN A 103 6.48 2.21 21.48
C GLN A 103 5.73 0.88 21.58
N ARG A 104 5.72 0.25 22.77
CA ARG A 104 4.97 -0.99 23.00
C ARG A 104 3.47 -0.80 22.89
N TYR A 105 2.96 0.33 23.36
CA TYR A 105 1.55 0.69 23.16
C TYR A 105 1.22 0.84 21.68
N ASN A 106 2.09 1.48 20.89
CA ASN A 106 1.85 1.65 19.46
C ASN A 106 1.87 0.31 18.72
N ASP A 107 2.81 -0.59 19.03
CA ASP A 107 2.86 -1.95 18.49
C ASP A 107 1.56 -2.70 18.78
N TRP A 108 1.04 -2.57 20.00
CA TRP A 108 -0.23 -3.15 20.41
C TRP A 108 -1.43 -2.55 19.67
N GLU A 109 -1.49 -1.21 19.51
CA GLU A 109 -2.56 -0.54 18.76
C GLU A 109 -2.54 -0.99 17.29
N GLU A 110 -1.37 -1.07 16.68
CA GLU A 110 -1.20 -1.51 15.29
C GLU A 110 -1.61 -2.97 15.10
N TYR A 111 -1.24 -3.85 16.03
CA TYR A 111 -1.70 -5.24 16.05
C TYR A 111 -3.24 -5.32 16.16
N ARG A 112 -3.84 -4.56 17.07
CA ARG A 112 -5.30 -4.52 17.26
C ARG A 112 -6.06 -3.92 16.08
N ALA A 113 -5.44 -3.01 15.34
CA ALA A 113 -6.03 -2.40 14.15
C ALA A 113 -6.19 -3.40 12.99
N ARG A 114 -5.53 -4.57 13.05
CA ARG A 114 -5.61 -5.62 12.02
C ARG A 114 -5.30 -5.10 10.62
N GLY A 115 -4.31 -4.21 10.50
CA GLY A 115 -4.04 -3.49 9.24
C GLY A 115 -3.77 -4.37 8.04
N ARG A 116 -3.19 -5.57 8.23
CA ARG A 116 -3.02 -6.57 7.16
C ARG A 116 -4.37 -7.05 6.61
N ASP A 117 -5.31 -7.40 7.50
CA ASP A 117 -6.63 -7.90 7.11
C ASP A 117 -7.44 -6.79 6.43
N VAL A 118 -7.33 -5.55 6.93
CA VAL A 118 -7.90 -4.35 6.30
C VAL A 118 -7.33 -4.15 4.89
N SER A 119 -6.01 -4.26 4.71
CA SER A 119 -5.36 -4.17 3.39
C SER A 119 -5.88 -5.23 2.42
N VAL A 120 -6.02 -6.48 2.87
CA VAL A 120 -6.59 -7.56 2.04
C VAL A 120 -8.03 -7.26 1.66
N ALA A 121 -8.86 -6.78 2.59
CA ALA A 121 -10.24 -6.41 2.31
C ALA A 121 -10.33 -5.26 1.28
N LEU A 122 -9.47 -4.25 1.41
CA LEU A 122 -9.38 -3.15 0.45
C LEU A 122 -8.97 -3.63 -0.95
N LEU A 123 -7.98 -4.52 -1.03
CA LEU A 123 -7.54 -5.09 -2.32
C LEU A 123 -8.62 -5.97 -2.96
N LYS A 124 -9.37 -6.73 -2.16
CA LYS A 124 -10.52 -7.51 -2.63
C LYS A 124 -11.64 -6.60 -3.15
N GLN A 125 -11.93 -5.51 -2.45
CA GLN A 125 -12.90 -4.51 -2.91
C GLN A 125 -12.44 -3.87 -4.23
N PHE A 126 -11.17 -3.51 -4.33
CA PHE A 126 -10.58 -2.96 -5.55
C PHE A 126 -10.71 -3.95 -6.72
N ALA A 127 -10.31 -5.20 -6.53
CA ALA A 127 -10.43 -6.25 -7.53
C ALA A 127 -11.89 -6.48 -7.97
N ALA A 128 -12.85 -6.45 -7.03
CA ALA A 128 -14.26 -6.59 -7.33
C ALA A 128 -14.79 -5.42 -8.18
N GLU A 129 -14.39 -4.19 -7.88
CA GLU A 129 -14.77 -3.01 -8.66
C GLU A 129 -14.20 -3.00 -10.08
N CYS A 130 -12.95 -3.48 -10.23
CA CYS A 130 -12.34 -3.70 -11.54
C CYS A 130 -13.06 -4.80 -12.32
N ARG A 131 -13.32 -5.95 -11.68
CA ARG A 131 -14.01 -7.09 -12.31
C ARG A 131 -15.41 -6.73 -12.79
N ALA A 132 -16.17 -5.97 -11.99
CA ALA A 132 -17.51 -5.50 -12.35
C ALA A 132 -17.53 -4.61 -13.61
N ARG A 133 -16.38 -4.09 -14.02
CA ARG A 133 -16.22 -3.23 -15.19
C ARG A 133 -15.40 -3.89 -16.29
N ASP A 134 -15.05 -5.17 -16.16
CA ASP A 134 -14.15 -5.85 -17.09
C ASP A 134 -12.82 -5.09 -17.25
N ILE A 135 -12.19 -4.79 -16.11
CA ILE A 135 -10.86 -4.20 -15.99
C ILE A 135 -9.94 -5.26 -15.38
N LYS A 136 -8.81 -5.54 -16.04
CA LYS A 136 -7.80 -6.46 -15.49
C LYS A 136 -7.16 -5.84 -14.25
N PHE A 137 -7.01 -6.61 -13.18
CA PHE A 137 -6.49 -6.09 -11.91
C PHE A 137 -5.42 -6.99 -11.33
N ALA A 138 -4.28 -6.39 -10.97
CA ALA A 138 -3.19 -7.08 -10.30
C ALA A 138 -2.71 -6.36 -9.05
N VAL A 139 -2.16 -7.13 -8.11
CA VAL A 139 -1.45 -6.61 -6.93
C VAL A 139 0.04 -6.87 -7.06
N ALA A 140 0.85 -5.82 -7.02
CA ALA A 140 2.30 -5.91 -7.09
C ALA A 140 2.94 -5.61 -5.71
N GLY A 141 3.56 -6.61 -5.08
CA GLY A 141 4.29 -6.42 -3.84
C GLY A 141 5.65 -5.78 -4.08
N ILE A 142 5.92 -4.64 -3.43
CA ILE A 142 7.17 -3.87 -3.63
C ILE A 142 8.16 -3.98 -2.47
N THR A 143 7.76 -4.59 -1.35
CA THR A 143 8.63 -4.80 -0.18
C THR A 143 8.78 -6.27 0.14
N ARG A 144 10.00 -6.68 0.49
CA ARG A 144 10.28 -8.03 1.03
C ARG A 144 9.69 -8.16 2.43
N GLY A 145 9.29 -9.38 2.80
CA GLY A 145 8.91 -9.71 4.16
C GLY A 145 7.68 -10.60 4.25
N LYS A 146 7.48 -11.19 5.44
CA LYS A 146 6.37 -12.12 5.69
C LYS A 146 5.00 -11.47 5.48
N ASP A 147 4.83 -10.22 5.92
CA ASP A 147 3.55 -9.51 5.79
C ASP A 147 3.15 -9.29 4.33
N ALA A 148 4.09 -8.86 3.48
CA ALA A 148 3.82 -8.69 2.06
C ALA A 148 3.53 -10.01 1.36
N ALA A 149 4.31 -11.05 1.65
CA ALA A 149 4.04 -12.39 1.13
C ALA A 149 2.65 -12.90 1.53
N GLN A 150 2.24 -12.68 2.79
CA GLN A 150 0.92 -13.10 3.28
C GLN A 150 -0.23 -12.34 2.62
N VAL A 151 -0.09 -11.04 2.39
CA VAL A 151 -1.11 -10.26 1.67
C VAL A 151 -1.23 -10.71 0.22
N LEU A 152 -0.10 -10.90 -0.48
CA LEU A 152 -0.12 -11.42 -1.85
C LEU A 152 -0.75 -12.81 -1.91
N ALA A 153 -0.38 -13.73 -1.00
CA ALA A 153 -0.98 -15.05 -0.92
C ALA A 153 -2.50 -15.00 -0.66
N ALA A 154 -2.96 -14.13 0.24
CA ALA A 154 -4.38 -13.95 0.52
C ALA A 154 -5.16 -13.37 -0.68
N CYS A 155 -4.52 -12.49 -1.46
CA CYS A 155 -5.08 -11.98 -2.72
C CYS A 155 -5.13 -13.07 -3.80
N ALA A 156 -4.05 -13.85 -3.98
CA ALA A 156 -3.98 -14.96 -4.92
C ALA A 156 -5.06 -16.02 -4.62
N ALA A 157 -5.22 -16.39 -3.35
CA ALA A 157 -6.27 -17.30 -2.90
C ALA A 157 -7.70 -16.79 -3.19
N ALA A 158 -7.87 -15.48 -3.39
CA ALA A 158 -9.13 -14.85 -3.77
C ALA A 158 -9.29 -14.70 -5.30
N GLY A 159 -8.40 -15.30 -6.09
CA GLY A 159 -8.40 -15.21 -7.56
C GLY A 159 -7.97 -13.84 -8.07
N ILE A 160 -7.15 -13.11 -7.32
CA ILE A 160 -6.56 -11.85 -7.75
C ILE A 160 -5.14 -12.12 -8.27
N ALA A 161 -4.82 -11.64 -9.46
CA ALA A 161 -3.49 -11.79 -10.03
C ALA A 161 -2.46 -11.04 -9.16
N THR A 162 -1.37 -11.70 -8.78
CA THR A 162 -0.38 -11.13 -7.85
C THR A 162 1.04 -11.38 -8.34
N VAL A 163 1.92 -10.41 -8.11
CA VAL A 163 3.35 -10.54 -8.40
C VAL A 163 4.18 -9.96 -7.26
N ASP A 164 5.23 -10.67 -6.84
CA ASP A 164 6.27 -10.11 -5.98
C ASP A 164 7.36 -9.51 -6.87
N ILE A 165 7.48 -8.18 -6.87
CA ILE A 165 8.53 -7.46 -7.59
C ILE A 165 9.62 -6.95 -6.64
N SER A 166 9.51 -7.20 -5.34
CA SER A 166 10.39 -6.66 -4.30
C SER A 166 11.87 -6.96 -4.51
N VAL A 167 12.74 -6.01 -4.16
CA VAL A 167 14.20 -6.17 -4.29
C VAL A 167 14.90 -6.13 -2.92
N ASN A 168 16.18 -6.47 -2.90
CA ASN A 168 17.03 -6.30 -1.72
C ASN A 168 17.59 -4.87 -1.66
N LEU A 169 17.00 -4.01 -0.84
CA LEU A 169 17.46 -2.62 -0.69
C LEU A 169 18.77 -2.48 0.11
N SER A 170 19.28 -3.56 0.71
CA SER A 170 20.58 -3.58 1.37
C SER A 170 21.76 -3.67 0.39
N GLU A 171 21.51 -3.94 -0.90
CA GLU A 171 22.57 -4.02 -1.91
C GLU A 171 23.16 -2.64 -2.23
N PRO A 172 24.49 -2.55 -2.46
CA PRO A 172 25.12 -1.30 -2.88
C PRO A 172 24.46 -0.70 -4.14
N GLY A 173 24.09 0.58 -4.05
CA GLY A 173 23.42 1.31 -5.12
C GLY A 173 21.93 1.00 -5.30
N ALA A 174 21.32 0.18 -4.44
CA ALA A 174 19.88 -0.10 -4.48
C ALA A 174 19.02 1.07 -3.96
N ARG A 175 19.61 1.94 -3.13
CA ARG A 175 18.99 3.13 -2.55
C ARG A 175 19.74 4.39 -2.97
N ASN A 176 19.11 5.56 -2.85
CA ASN A 176 19.72 6.87 -3.10
C ASN A 176 20.64 7.35 -1.94
N LEU A 177 21.26 6.41 -1.24
CA LEU A 177 22.17 6.71 -0.13
C LEU A 177 23.35 7.56 -0.60
N PRO A 178 23.89 8.44 0.26
CA PRO A 178 23.59 8.58 1.69
C PRO A 178 22.44 9.53 2.03
N HIS A 179 21.86 10.24 1.05
CA HIS A 179 20.90 11.33 1.30
C HIS A 179 19.45 10.89 1.37
N ASP A 180 19.13 9.75 0.74
CA ASP A 180 17.76 9.29 0.61
C ASP A 180 17.71 7.75 0.65
N ASP A 181 16.89 7.21 1.55
CA ASP A 181 16.74 5.76 1.74
C ASP A 181 15.77 5.12 0.74
N HIS A 182 15.13 5.92 -0.13
CA HIS A 182 14.24 5.40 -1.17
C HIS A 182 15.00 4.64 -2.27
N PRO A 183 14.31 3.73 -2.99
CA PRO A 183 14.90 2.98 -4.09
C PRO A 183 15.50 3.88 -5.18
N SER A 184 16.71 3.54 -5.63
CA SER A 184 17.39 4.26 -6.71
C SER A 184 16.73 4.06 -8.07
N ALA A 185 17.09 4.89 -9.06
CA ALA A 185 16.63 4.73 -10.43
C ALA A 185 16.94 3.32 -10.99
N ARG A 186 18.11 2.75 -10.64
CA ARG A 186 18.47 1.37 -10.97
C ARG A 186 17.47 0.37 -10.40
N THR A 187 17.08 0.53 -9.14
CA THR A 187 16.10 -0.33 -8.50
C THR A 187 14.71 -0.16 -9.09
N GLN A 188 14.30 1.07 -9.39
CA GLN A 188 13.03 1.35 -10.07
C GLN A 188 12.96 0.67 -11.45
N ALA A 189 14.08 0.62 -12.19
CA ALA A 189 14.16 -0.12 -13.44
C ALA A 189 13.94 -1.63 -13.26
N VAL A 190 14.44 -2.22 -12.16
CA VAL A 190 14.19 -3.64 -11.82
C VAL A 190 12.71 -3.88 -11.49
N TYR A 191 12.09 -3.00 -10.71
CA TYR A 191 10.64 -3.06 -10.45
C TYR A 191 9.83 -3.03 -11.74
N ALA A 192 10.13 -2.07 -12.62
CA ALA A 192 9.45 -1.92 -13.90
C ALA A 192 9.64 -3.15 -14.80
N ALA A 193 10.85 -3.70 -14.89
CA ALA A 193 11.13 -4.88 -15.70
C ALA A 193 10.33 -6.11 -15.24
N ARG A 194 10.31 -6.37 -13.92
CA ARG A 194 9.57 -7.51 -13.34
C ARG A 194 8.06 -7.34 -13.52
N LEU A 195 7.54 -6.13 -13.27
CA LEU A 195 6.11 -5.85 -13.48
C LEU A 195 5.73 -5.98 -14.95
N SER A 196 6.53 -5.45 -15.87
CA SER A 196 6.29 -5.53 -17.31
C SER A 196 6.25 -6.98 -17.81
N ALA A 197 7.20 -7.81 -17.35
CA ALA A 197 7.22 -9.24 -17.67
C ALA A 197 5.93 -9.95 -17.21
N PHE A 198 5.51 -9.69 -15.97
CA PHE A 198 4.28 -10.24 -15.42
C PHE A 198 3.04 -9.78 -16.22
N LEU A 199 2.89 -8.49 -16.51
CA LEU A 199 1.73 -7.98 -17.24
C LEU A 199 1.64 -8.53 -18.66
N ARG A 200 2.78 -8.73 -19.33
CA ARG A 200 2.82 -9.37 -20.66
C ARG A 200 2.38 -10.83 -20.60
N ALA A 201 2.81 -11.58 -19.59
CA ALA A 201 2.41 -12.97 -19.44
C ALA A 201 0.92 -13.11 -19.07
N GLU A 202 0.47 -12.32 -18.11
CA GLU A 202 -0.84 -12.49 -17.46
C GLU A 202 -1.97 -11.77 -18.20
N PHE A 203 -1.74 -10.52 -18.62
CA PHE A 203 -2.81 -9.65 -19.13
C PHE A 203 -2.74 -9.42 -20.62
N PHE A 204 -1.55 -9.50 -21.22
CA PHE A 204 -1.36 -9.21 -22.63
C PHE A 204 -0.50 -10.29 -23.31
N PRO A 205 -0.88 -11.59 -23.18
CA PRO A 205 -0.13 -12.65 -23.83
C PRO A 205 -0.09 -12.37 -25.34
N GLY A 206 1.09 -12.52 -25.93
CA GLY A 206 1.23 -12.47 -27.37
C GLY A 206 0.39 -13.57 -28.04
N PRO A 207 0.20 -13.53 -29.36
CA PRO A 207 -0.45 -14.63 -30.06
C PRO A 207 0.23 -15.95 -29.71
N ALA A 208 -0.55 -16.96 -29.34
CA ALA A 208 -0.02 -18.30 -29.13
C ALA A 208 0.66 -18.74 -30.43
N VAL A 209 1.96 -18.99 -30.38
CA VAL A 209 2.67 -19.61 -31.49
C VAL A 209 2.13 -21.03 -31.58
N GLN A 210 1.26 -21.29 -32.55
CA GLN A 210 0.86 -22.66 -32.87
C GLN A 210 2.11 -23.41 -33.37
N PRO A 211 2.34 -24.66 -32.92
CA PRO A 211 3.49 -25.45 -33.31
C PRO A 211 3.53 -25.73 -34.82
#